data_AF-A0A5E5AT64-F1
#
_entry.id   AF-A0A5E5AT64-F1
#
_cell.length_a   1.000
_cell.length_b   1.000
_cell.length_c   1.000
_cell.angle_alpha   90.00
_cell.angle_beta   90.00
_cell.angle_gamma   90.00
#
_symmetry.space_group_name_H-M   'P 1'
#
loop_
_entity.id
_entity.type
_entity.pdbx_description
1 polymer ?
#
loop_
_entity_poly.entity_id
_entity_poly.type
_entity_poly.pdbx_seq_one_letter_code
_entity_poly.pdbx_strand_id
1 'polypeptide(L)'
;MSKLDKNSPQASQHAPPAVPAGHDFAAPRRTTPATSRMRRALLGATAIAVGALAWQSGAFAFGAQDAVVIAAPKLDEPSTGARTETAVFAGGCFWGVQGVFQHVKGVTKAESGYAGGTAKTADYETVSSGSTGHAESVQVTFDPQQVSYGKLLQIYFSVAHNPTEVNRQGPDTGTQYRSAVFPMSDAQRQVATAYIAQLDASHVYNKPIATKVEKYTGFYAAEAYHQDFLTEHPNYPYIVINDMPKVKDLKRIFPALYRDTPVLVKTASAR
;
A
#
# COMPACT_ATOMS: atom_id res chain seq x y z
N MET A 1 -26.48 -13.23 57.16
CA MET A 1 -26.54 -13.43 58.62
C MET A 1 -26.11 -14.86 58.94
N SER A 2 -25.16 -15.00 59.87
CA SER A 2 -24.67 -16.23 60.55
C SER A 2 -23.93 -17.27 59.69
N LYS A 3 -22.79 -17.89 60.07
CA LYS A 3 -21.87 -17.95 61.25
C LYS A 3 -20.62 -18.71 60.73
N LEU A 4 -19.35 -18.29 60.86
CA LEU A 4 -18.39 -18.40 61.99
C LEU A 4 -18.40 -19.73 62.79
N ASP A 5 -17.33 -20.53 62.66
CA ASP A 5 -16.41 -20.99 63.75
C ASP A 5 -15.45 -22.09 63.21
N LYS A 6 -14.11 -21.92 63.23
CA LYS A 6 -13.11 -22.18 64.30
C LYS A 6 -12.98 -23.66 64.73
N ASN A 7 -11.85 -24.31 64.40
CA ASN A 7 -10.78 -24.70 65.35
C ASN A 7 -9.80 -25.77 64.80
N SER A 8 -8.51 -25.51 64.97
CA SER A 8 -7.39 -26.47 65.16
C SER A 8 -7.23 -26.73 66.68
N PRO A 9 -6.45 -27.73 67.22
CA PRO A 9 -5.02 -27.96 66.90
C PRO A 9 -4.37 -29.38 67.16
N GLN A 10 -3.15 -29.53 66.62
CA GLN A 10 -1.89 -30.14 67.15
C GLN A 10 -1.74 -31.58 67.75
N ALA A 11 -0.83 -32.34 67.09
CA ALA A 11 0.52 -32.79 67.56
C ALA A 11 0.78 -34.14 68.30
N SER A 12 2.06 -34.55 68.15
CA SER A 12 2.87 -35.63 68.78
C SER A 12 2.81 -37.03 68.13
N GLN A 13 3.87 -37.51 67.45
CA GLN A 13 5.21 -38.00 67.86
C GLN A 13 5.20 -39.37 68.55
N HIS A 14 5.79 -40.39 67.91
CA HIS A 14 6.61 -41.43 68.57
C HIS A 14 7.45 -42.23 67.54
N ALA A 15 8.75 -42.32 67.82
CA ALA A 15 9.68 -43.35 67.35
C ALA A 15 10.15 -44.15 68.59
N PRO A 16 10.49 -45.45 68.48
CA PRO A 16 11.91 -45.89 68.53
C PRO A 16 12.13 -47.30 67.87
N PRO A 17 13.23 -48.07 68.11
CA PRO A 17 14.68 -47.78 68.18
C PRO A 17 15.51 -48.61 67.15
N ALA A 18 16.85 -48.47 67.19
CA ALA A 18 17.85 -49.06 66.29
C ALA A 18 18.58 -50.30 66.84
N VAL A 19 19.46 -50.90 65.99
CA VAL A 19 20.75 -51.66 66.22
C VAL A 19 20.80 -53.04 65.50
N PRO A 20 21.93 -53.57 64.93
CA PRO A 20 23.08 -52.98 64.23
C PRO A 20 23.56 -53.71 62.93
N ALA A 21 24.47 -53.03 62.22
CA ALA A 21 25.61 -53.41 61.35
C ALA A 21 25.69 -54.78 60.59
N GLY A 22 25.92 -54.67 59.28
CA GLY A 22 26.46 -55.75 58.43
C GLY A 22 26.97 -55.25 57.06
N HIS A 23 28.29 -55.16 56.95
CA HIS A 23 29.21 -55.28 55.79
C HIS A 23 28.96 -54.58 54.44
N ASP A 24 29.99 -53.78 54.11
CA ASP A 24 30.49 -53.31 52.81
C ASP A 24 30.13 -54.12 51.56
N PHE A 25 29.60 -53.42 50.55
CA PHE A 25 30.03 -53.55 49.14
C PHE A 25 29.91 -52.18 48.44
N ALA A 26 31.04 -51.59 48.09
CA ALA A 26 31.13 -50.33 47.36
C ALA A 26 30.68 -50.50 45.90
N ALA A 27 29.64 -49.79 45.49
CA ALA A 27 29.26 -49.63 44.08
C ALA A 27 29.78 -48.28 43.54
N PRO A 28 30.30 -48.22 42.29
CA PRO A 28 30.90 -47.01 41.74
C PRO A 28 29.84 -45.93 41.47
N ARG A 29 30.12 -44.70 41.92
CA ARG A 29 29.32 -43.50 41.61
C ARG A 29 29.35 -43.25 40.11
N ARG A 30 28.18 -43.34 39.46
CA ARG A 30 27.98 -42.78 38.12
C ARG A 30 27.94 -41.26 38.23
N THR A 31 29.04 -40.60 37.88
CA THR A 31 29.06 -39.17 37.58
C THR A 31 28.35 -38.96 36.23
N THR A 32 27.14 -38.40 36.24
CA THR A 32 26.54 -37.86 35.03
C THR A 32 27.29 -36.60 34.62
N PRO A 33 27.74 -36.46 33.36
CA PRO A 33 28.46 -35.27 32.94
C PRO A 33 27.49 -34.09 32.83
N ALA A 34 27.75 -33.03 33.59
CA ALA A 34 27.02 -31.77 33.60
C ALA A 34 27.25 -30.92 32.33
N THR A 35 27.47 -31.53 31.16
CA THR A 35 27.86 -30.85 29.92
C THR A 35 26.74 -30.77 28.86
N SER A 36 25.57 -31.37 29.09
CA SER A 36 24.49 -31.40 28.09
C SER A 36 23.44 -30.29 28.21
N ARG A 37 23.32 -29.62 29.37
CA ARG A 37 22.32 -28.54 29.55
C ARG A 37 22.77 -27.19 28.99
N MET A 38 24.07 -26.89 29.04
CA MET A 38 24.57 -25.58 28.61
C MET A 38 24.67 -25.44 27.07
N ARG A 39 24.93 -26.55 26.35
CA ARG A 39 24.92 -26.56 24.87
C ARG A 39 23.51 -26.42 24.27
N ARG A 40 22.47 -26.93 24.95
CA ARG A 40 21.08 -26.77 24.51
C ARG A 40 20.53 -25.36 24.72
N ALA A 41 20.98 -24.66 25.77
CA ALA A 41 20.60 -23.27 26.02
C ALA A 41 21.19 -22.30 24.97
N LEU A 42 22.44 -22.54 24.53
CA LEU A 42 23.12 -21.67 23.55
C LEU A 42 22.58 -21.84 22.11
N LEU A 43 22.10 -23.04 21.75
CA LEU A 43 21.47 -23.34 20.46
C LEU A 43 20.01 -22.82 20.38
N GLY A 44 19.30 -22.77 21.50
CA GLY A 44 17.95 -22.19 21.55
C GLY A 44 17.95 -20.66 21.41
N ALA A 45 18.93 -19.97 22.03
CA ALA A 45 19.03 -18.52 21.96
C ALA A 45 19.42 -17.99 20.57
N THR A 46 20.28 -18.71 19.84
CA THR A 46 20.62 -18.37 18.45
C THR A 46 19.48 -18.64 17.47
N ALA A 47 18.70 -19.71 17.66
CA ALA A 47 17.51 -19.97 16.84
C ALA A 47 16.42 -18.91 17.03
N ILE A 48 16.22 -18.41 18.26
CA ILE A 48 15.28 -17.31 18.54
C ILE A 48 15.78 -15.99 17.96
N ALA A 49 17.07 -15.68 18.04
CA ALA A 49 17.64 -14.46 17.46
C ALA A 49 17.58 -14.46 15.92
N VAL A 50 17.90 -15.58 15.26
CA VAL A 50 17.78 -15.72 13.80
C VAL A 50 16.32 -15.72 13.36
N GLY A 51 15.42 -16.36 14.13
CA GLY A 51 13.98 -16.31 13.88
C GLY A 51 13.40 -14.90 14.03
N ALA A 52 13.83 -14.13 15.03
CA ALA A 52 13.42 -12.75 15.24
C ALA A 52 13.96 -11.80 14.16
N LEU A 53 15.21 -11.98 13.71
CA LEU A 53 15.75 -11.25 12.56
C LEU A 53 15.03 -11.61 11.25
N ALA A 54 14.76 -12.89 11.02
CA ALA A 54 14.02 -13.36 9.83
C ALA A 54 12.57 -12.84 9.79
N TRP A 55 11.91 -12.77 10.96
CA TRP A 55 10.57 -12.20 11.09
C TRP A 55 10.58 -10.68 10.90
N GLN A 56 11.60 -9.98 11.39
CA GLN A 56 11.77 -8.56 11.14
C GLN A 56 12.03 -8.26 9.66
N SER A 57 12.82 -9.07 8.94
CA SER A 57 13.04 -8.89 7.50
C SER A 57 11.80 -9.12 6.62
N GLY A 58 10.79 -9.85 7.11
CA GLY A 58 9.50 -10.00 6.42
C GLY A 58 8.55 -8.81 6.57
N ALA A 59 8.79 -7.92 7.55
CA ALA A 59 7.92 -6.78 7.84
C ALA A 59 8.36 -5.47 7.13
N PHE A 60 9.54 -5.44 6.50
CA PHE A 60 10.06 -4.23 5.84
C PHE A 60 9.83 -4.18 4.32
N ALA A 61 9.10 -5.13 3.73
CA ALA A 61 8.87 -5.19 2.29
C ALA A 61 7.48 -4.68 1.84
N PHE A 62 6.91 -3.70 2.54
CA PHE A 62 5.65 -3.04 2.17
C PHE A 62 5.86 -1.67 1.52
N GLY A 63 6.96 -1.48 0.79
CA GLY A 63 7.17 -0.28 -0.03
C GLY A 63 6.32 -0.30 -1.30
N ALA A 64 6.27 0.85 -1.99
CA ALA A 64 5.74 0.89 -3.36
C ALA A 64 6.38 -0.19 -4.21
N GLN A 65 5.58 -0.94 -4.98
CA GLN A 65 6.13 -1.88 -5.95
C GLN A 65 6.88 -1.11 -7.05
N ASP A 66 8.01 -1.68 -7.50
CA ASP A 66 8.86 -1.05 -8.51
C ASP A 66 8.08 -0.76 -9.80
N ALA A 67 8.29 0.42 -10.37
CA ALA A 67 7.67 0.78 -11.65
C ALA A 67 8.11 -0.15 -12.79
N VAL A 68 7.15 -0.53 -13.64
CA VAL A 68 7.37 -1.44 -14.76
C VAL A 68 7.47 -0.66 -16.06
N VAL A 69 8.54 -0.86 -16.83
CA VAL A 69 8.67 -0.25 -18.16
C VAL A 69 7.74 -0.97 -19.12
N ILE A 70 6.68 -0.30 -19.55
CA ILE A 70 5.63 -0.85 -20.42
C ILE A 70 5.62 -0.16 -21.79
N ALA A 71 5.21 -0.89 -22.82
CA ALA A 71 5.04 -0.35 -24.17
C ALA A 71 3.99 0.78 -24.20
N ALA A 72 4.17 1.75 -25.09
CA ALA A 72 3.17 2.80 -25.32
C ALA A 72 1.87 2.22 -25.90
N PRO A 73 0.70 2.82 -25.65
CA PRO A 73 -0.55 2.39 -26.26
C PRO A 73 -0.48 2.44 -27.78
N LYS A 74 -1.06 1.43 -28.44
CA LYS A 74 -1.22 1.38 -29.90
C LYS A 74 -2.35 2.27 -30.42
N LEU A 75 -3.31 2.58 -29.55
CA LEU A 75 -4.46 3.42 -29.85
C LEU A 75 -4.41 4.67 -28.96
N ASP A 76 -4.79 5.80 -29.52
CA ASP A 76 -4.97 7.05 -28.79
C ASP A 76 -6.22 7.78 -29.33
N GLU A 77 -6.62 8.84 -28.65
CA GLU A 77 -7.75 9.66 -29.08
C GLU A 77 -7.42 10.42 -30.38
N PRO A 78 -8.40 10.62 -31.27
CA PRO A 78 -8.17 11.44 -32.46
C PRO A 78 -7.85 12.87 -32.05
N SER A 79 -6.88 13.49 -32.72
CA SER A 79 -6.57 14.89 -32.47
C SER A 79 -7.75 15.78 -32.86
N THR A 80 -8.33 16.47 -31.89
CA THR A 80 -9.47 17.39 -32.09
C THR A 80 -9.04 18.85 -32.19
N GLY A 81 -7.74 19.15 -32.05
CA GLY A 81 -7.22 20.52 -31.91
C GLY A 81 -7.53 21.18 -30.57
N ALA A 82 -8.19 20.47 -29.63
CA ALA A 82 -8.41 20.94 -28.28
C ALA A 82 -7.10 21.26 -27.56
N ARG A 83 -7.18 22.15 -26.57
CA ARG A 83 -6.05 22.59 -25.72
C ARG A 83 -6.21 22.20 -24.26
N THR A 84 -7.37 21.65 -23.93
CA THR A 84 -7.73 21.24 -22.57
C THR A 84 -8.63 20.02 -22.68
N GLU A 85 -8.25 18.97 -21.97
CA GLU A 85 -9.02 17.76 -21.78
C GLU A 85 -8.91 17.28 -20.32
N THR A 86 -9.82 16.42 -19.89
CA THR A 86 -9.83 15.88 -18.52
C THR A 86 -9.94 14.37 -18.52
N ALA A 87 -9.21 13.72 -17.62
CA ALA A 87 -9.25 12.30 -17.34
C ALA A 87 -9.32 12.05 -15.83
N VAL A 88 -9.92 10.94 -15.41
CA VAL A 88 -10.06 10.59 -13.99
C VAL A 88 -9.51 9.19 -13.74
N PHE A 89 -8.53 9.11 -12.85
CA PHE A 89 -7.80 7.88 -12.50
C PHE A 89 -7.89 7.60 -11.00
N ALA A 90 -8.07 6.33 -10.63
CA ALA A 90 -8.03 5.84 -9.25
C ALA A 90 -7.02 4.72 -9.14
N GLY A 91 -6.07 4.78 -8.21
CA GLY A 91 -4.93 3.87 -8.17
C GLY A 91 -4.37 3.63 -6.77
N GLY A 92 -5.19 3.70 -5.73
CA GLY A 92 -4.73 3.72 -4.33
C GLY A 92 -4.83 5.11 -3.72
N CYS A 93 -4.01 5.40 -2.71
CA CYS A 93 -3.98 6.73 -2.09
C CYS A 93 -3.77 7.82 -3.14
N PHE A 94 -4.70 8.78 -3.19
CA PHE A 94 -4.65 9.84 -4.21
C PHE A 94 -3.46 10.79 -4.08
N TRP A 95 -2.73 10.81 -2.95
CA TRP A 95 -1.61 11.73 -2.73
C TRP A 95 -0.45 11.42 -3.68
N GLY A 96 -0.09 10.14 -3.80
CA GLY A 96 0.91 9.69 -4.75
C GLY A 96 0.45 9.82 -6.20
N VAL A 97 -0.80 9.46 -6.49
CA VAL A 97 -1.35 9.58 -7.85
C VAL A 97 -1.37 11.04 -8.31
N GLN A 98 -1.79 11.96 -7.44
CA GLN A 98 -1.77 13.40 -7.68
C GLN A 98 -0.33 13.84 -7.91
N GLY A 99 0.58 13.53 -6.99
CA GLY A 99 1.99 13.91 -7.11
C GLY A 99 2.62 13.45 -8.42
N VAL A 100 2.36 12.23 -8.88
CA VAL A 100 2.82 11.75 -10.19
C VAL A 100 2.33 12.66 -11.31
N PHE A 101 1.02 12.91 -11.42
CA PHE A 101 0.47 13.72 -12.51
C PHE A 101 0.85 15.20 -12.44
N GLN A 102 1.08 15.75 -11.24
CA GLN A 102 1.57 17.12 -11.08
C GLN A 102 2.92 17.33 -11.78
N HIS A 103 3.75 16.29 -11.81
CA HIS A 103 5.07 16.32 -12.44
C HIS A 103 5.08 15.96 -13.94
N VAL A 104 3.92 15.79 -14.59
CA VAL A 104 3.83 15.46 -16.03
C VAL A 104 3.66 16.72 -16.89
N LYS A 105 4.60 17.02 -17.78
CA LYS A 105 4.48 18.08 -18.81
C LYS A 105 3.21 17.90 -19.63
N GLY A 106 2.52 18.99 -19.91
CA GLY A 106 1.21 18.99 -20.54
C GLY A 106 0.05 18.88 -19.56
N VAL A 107 0.22 18.35 -18.35
CA VAL A 107 -0.80 18.46 -17.29
C VAL A 107 -0.85 19.91 -16.79
N THR A 108 -2.05 20.45 -16.60
CA THR A 108 -2.28 21.81 -16.11
C THR A 108 -2.93 21.83 -14.73
N LYS A 109 -3.67 20.78 -14.35
CA LYS A 109 -4.23 20.57 -13.02
C LYS A 109 -4.27 19.07 -12.70
N ALA A 110 -3.96 18.70 -11.47
CA ALA A 110 -4.21 17.36 -10.94
C ALA A 110 -4.84 17.52 -9.55
N GLU A 111 -6.13 17.20 -9.44
CA GLU A 111 -6.94 17.43 -8.23
C GLU A 111 -7.37 16.10 -7.62
N SER A 112 -7.10 15.93 -6.33
CA SER A 112 -7.51 14.76 -5.56
C SER A 112 -9.00 14.83 -5.23
N GLY A 113 -9.70 13.70 -5.25
CA GLY A 113 -11.13 13.64 -5.01
C GLY A 113 -11.69 12.22 -5.00
N TYR A 114 -13.00 12.14 -5.13
CA TYR A 114 -13.79 10.93 -5.02
C TYR A 114 -14.61 10.72 -6.30
N ALA A 115 -14.56 9.51 -6.88
CA ALA A 115 -15.35 9.14 -8.06
C ALA A 115 -15.96 7.73 -7.93
N GLY A 116 -17.04 7.47 -8.65
CA GLY A 116 -17.74 6.18 -8.67
C GLY A 116 -18.89 6.04 -7.67
N GLY A 117 -18.89 6.82 -6.59
CA GLY A 117 -20.01 6.94 -5.66
C GLY A 117 -20.92 8.15 -5.96
N THR A 118 -21.68 8.60 -4.96
CA THR A 118 -22.61 9.73 -5.08
C THR A 118 -22.11 10.98 -4.36
N ALA A 119 -22.61 12.16 -4.77
CA ALA A 119 -22.27 13.45 -4.16
C ALA A 119 -22.52 13.51 -2.65
N LYS A 120 -23.54 12.80 -2.16
CA LYS A 120 -23.99 12.87 -0.76
C LYS A 120 -23.02 12.24 0.24
N THR A 121 -22.09 11.41 -0.25
CA THR A 121 -21.19 10.60 0.55
C THR A 121 -19.73 10.82 0.15
N ALA A 122 -19.43 12.00 -0.40
CA ALA A 122 -18.15 12.37 -0.99
C ALA A 122 -17.35 13.27 -0.04
N ASP A 123 -17.12 12.77 1.17
CA ASP A 123 -16.29 13.36 2.22
C ASP A 123 -15.32 12.29 2.75
N TYR A 124 -14.17 12.70 3.25
CA TYR A 124 -13.06 11.80 3.58
C TYR A 124 -13.45 10.75 4.61
N GLU A 125 -14.11 11.15 5.71
CA GLU A 125 -14.49 10.25 6.80
C GLU A 125 -15.47 9.18 6.30
N THR A 126 -16.46 9.59 5.51
CA THR A 126 -17.46 8.67 4.97
C THR A 126 -16.87 7.76 3.89
N VAL A 127 -16.01 8.26 3.00
CA VAL A 127 -15.33 7.47 1.96
C VAL A 127 -14.36 6.46 2.58
N SER A 128 -13.65 6.85 3.64
CA SER A 128 -12.70 5.98 4.35
C SER A 128 -13.34 4.72 4.95
N SER A 129 -14.67 4.70 5.13
CA SER A 129 -15.41 3.50 5.51
C SER A 129 -15.40 2.39 4.44
N GLY A 130 -15.12 2.72 3.17
CA GLY A 130 -15.19 1.79 2.03
C GLY A 130 -16.61 1.44 1.57
N SER A 131 -17.66 2.01 2.17
CA SER A 131 -19.06 1.63 1.94
C SER A 131 -19.80 2.49 0.90
N THR A 132 -19.17 3.54 0.39
CA THR A 132 -19.80 4.58 -0.44
C THR A 132 -19.79 4.31 -1.95
N GLY A 133 -19.00 3.32 -2.38
CA GLY A 133 -18.71 3.06 -3.80
C GLY A 133 -17.68 4.01 -4.42
N HIS A 134 -17.23 5.04 -3.68
CA HIS A 134 -16.16 5.92 -4.16
C HIS A 134 -14.83 5.20 -4.25
N ALA A 135 -14.00 5.63 -5.19
CA ALA A 135 -12.56 5.44 -5.20
C ALA A 135 -11.90 6.79 -4.90
N GLU A 136 -10.83 6.79 -4.11
CA GLU A 136 -9.86 7.89 -4.14
C GLU A 136 -9.32 8.01 -5.56
N SER A 137 -9.50 9.20 -6.13
CA SER A 137 -9.32 9.47 -7.55
C SER A 137 -8.60 10.79 -7.75
N VAL A 138 -8.00 10.96 -8.92
CA VAL A 138 -7.38 12.20 -9.35
C VAL A 138 -7.99 12.62 -10.67
N GLN A 139 -8.56 13.82 -10.71
CA GLN A 139 -8.97 14.48 -11.94
C GLN A 139 -7.76 15.23 -12.52
N VAL A 140 -7.33 14.80 -13.70
CA VAL A 140 -6.17 15.34 -14.42
C VAL A 140 -6.67 16.18 -15.59
N THR A 141 -6.44 17.49 -15.54
CA THR A 141 -6.64 18.39 -16.68
C THR A 141 -5.34 18.55 -17.43
N PHE A 142 -5.34 18.40 -18.75
CA PHE A 142 -4.13 18.38 -19.58
C PHE A 142 -4.34 19.01 -20.97
N ASP A 143 -3.24 19.42 -21.61
CA ASP A 143 -3.19 19.84 -23.01
C ASP A 143 -2.88 18.62 -23.91
N PRO A 144 -3.86 18.13 -24.70
CA PRO A 144 -3.67 16.96 -25.55
C PRO A 144 -2.65 17.17 -26.68
N GLN A 145 -2.21 18.42 -26.93
CA GLN A 145 -1.12 18.71 -27.87
C GLN A 145 0.27 18.51 -27.26
N GLN A 146 0.37 18.42 -25.93
CA GLN A 146 1.62 18.19 -25.20
C GLN A 146 1.73 16.78 -24.63
N VAL A 147 0.62 16.22 -24.15
CA VAL A 147 0.54 14.85 -23.63
C VAL A 147 -0.81 14.25 -23.99
N SER A 148 -0.83 13.08 -24.61
CA SER A 148 -2.07 12.42 -24.98
C SER A 148 -2.67 11.62 -23.83
N TYR A 149 -3.96 11.29 -23.90
CA TYR A 149 -4.60 10.40 -22.94
C TYR A 149 -3.95 9.03 -22.88
N GLY A 150 -3.54 8.47 -24.03
CA GLY A 150 -2.74 7.24 -24.08
C GLY A 150 -1.43 7.36 -23.28
N LYS A 151 -0.73 8.49 -23.34
CA LYS A 151 0.47 8.71 -22.52
C LYS A 151 0.18 8.84 -21.03
N LEU A 152 -0.93 9.46 -20.66
CA LEU A 152 -1.38 9.50 -19.26
C LEU A 152 -1.70 8.10 -18.74
N LEU A 153 -2.34 7.25 -19.54
CA LEU A 153 -2.55 5.84 -19.22
C LEU A 153 -1.24 5.07 -19.08
N GLN A 154 -0.28 5.30 -19.98
CA GLN A 154 1.04 4.67 -19.89
C GLN A 154 1.73 5.01 -18.56
N ILE A 155 1.67 6.27 -18.14
CA ILE A 155 2.19 6.72 -16.83
C ILE A 155 1.40 6.07 -15.69
N TYR A 156 0.08 6.10 -15.76
CA TYR A 156 -0.81 5.51 -14.76
C TYR A 156 -0.50 4.03 -14.49
N PHE A 157 -0.40 3.22 -15.55
CA PHE A 157 -0.10 1.79 -15.43
C PHE A 157 1.35 1.54 -15.04
N SER A 158 2.30 2.35 -15.49
CA SER A 158 3.74 2.12 -15.28
C SER A 158 4.24 2.53 -13.89
N VAL A 159 3.81 3.71 -13.40
CA VAL A 159 4.42 4.37 -12.23
C VAL A 159 3.45 4.76 -11.13
N ALA A 160 2.16 5.00 -11.43
CA ALA A 160 1.26 5.58 -10.43
C ALA A 160 0.82 4.56 -9.36
N HIS A 161 0.76 3.27 -9.72
CA HIS A 161 0.25 2.21 -8.85
C HIS A 161 0.56 0.81 -9.42
N ASN A 162 0.39 -0.25 -8.63
CA ASN A 162 0.32 -1.62 -9.15
C ASN A 162 -1.10 -1.91 -9.69
N PRO A 163 -1.28 -2.15 -11.01
CA PRO A 163 -2.59 -2.36 -11.62
C PRO A 163 -3.16 -3.77 -11.44
N THR A 164 -2.43 -4.68 -10.79
CA THR A 164 -2.86 -6.07 -10.57
C THR A 164 -3.48 -6.31 -9.19
N GLU A 165 -3.41 -5.31 -8.31
CA GLU A 165 -3.96 -5.38 -6.97
C GLU A 165 -5.47 -5.09 -6.97
N VAL A 166 -6.23 -5.96 -6.29
CA VAL A 166 -7.69 -5.87 -6.21
C VAL A 166 -8.08 -5.21 -4.89
N ASN A 167 -8.79 -4.07 -4.96
CA ASN A 167 -9.29 -3.31 -3.81
C ASN A 167 -8.21 -3.02 -2.76
N ARG A 168 -7.00 -2.69 -3.22
CA ARG A 168 -5.85 -2.32 -2.38
C ARG A 168 -4.77 -1.65 -3.22
N GLN A 169 -3.86 -0.95 -2.56
CA GLN A 169 -2.59 -0.55 -3.12
C GLN A 169 -1.52 -0.53 -2.03
N GLY A 170 -0.56 -1.45 -2.09
CA GLY A 170 0.50 -1.55 -1.09
C GLY A 170 -0.07 -1.72 0.32
N PRO A 171 0.19 -0.80 1.28
CA PRO A 171 -0.35 -0.88 2.64
C PRO A 171 -1.84 -0.56 2.73
N ASP A 172 -2.44 0.11 1.74
CA ASP A 172 -3.83 0.57 1.80
C ASP A 172 -4.79 -0.50 1.29
N THR A 173 -5.79 -0.86 2.09
CA THR A 173 -6.75 -1.91 1.75
C THR A 173 -8.18 -1.38 1.84
N GLY A 174 -8.97 -1.62 0.80
CA GLY A 174 -10.35 -1.15 0.70
C GLY A 174 -10.76 -0.85 -0.74
N THR A 175 -12.07 -0.89 -0.99
CA THR A 175 -12.65 -0.58 -2.31
C THR A 175 -12.36 0.85 -2.76
N GLN A 176 -12.13 1.76 -1.82
CA GLN A 176 -11.71 3.13 -2.07
C GLN A 176 -10.31 3.24 -2.67
N TYR A 177 -9.47 2.21 -2.52
CA TYR A 177 -8.11 2.15 -3.07
C TYR A 177 -8.00 1.29 -4.33
N ARG A 178 -9.15 0.90 -4.92
CA ARG A 178 -9.16 0.08 -6.14
C ARG A 178 -8.54 0.81 -7.33
N SER A 179 -7.96 0.03 -8.23
CA SER A 179 -7.56 0.51 -9.55
C SER A 179 -8.78 0.71 -10.46
N ALA A 180 -9.00 1.92 -10.94
CA ALA A 180 -10.08 2.23 -11.89
C ALA A 180 -9.73 3.45 -12.77
N VAL A 181 -10.30 3.46 -13.96
CA VAL A 181 -10.35 4.62 -14.85
C VAL A 181 -11.81 4.97 -15.11
N PHE A 182 -12.14 6.26 -15.15
CA PHE A 182 -13.49 6.75 -15.41
C PHE A 182 -13.51 7.57 -16.70
N PRO A 183 -13.59 6.93 -17.87
CA PRO A 183 -13.60 7.64 -19.15
C PRO A 183 -14.74 8.65 -19.25
N MET A 184 -14.40 9.85 -19.70
CA MET A 184 -15.34 10.96 -19.91
C MET A 184 -15.88 11.04 -21.35
N SER A 185 -15.33 10.22 -22.26
CA SER A 185 -15.74 10.08 -23.66
C SER A 185 -15.71 8.61 -24.09
N ASP A 186 -16.38 8.29 -25.20
CA ASP A 186 -16.29 6.95 -25.81
C ASP A 186 -14.88 6.67 -26.36
N ALA A 187 -14.17 7.70 -26.83
CA ALA A 187 -12.79 7.58 -27.28
C ALA A 187 -11.85 7.21 -26.12
N GLN A 188 -11.92 7.89 -24.97
CA GLN A 188 -11.19 7.52 -23.76
C GLN A 188 -11.52 6.08 -23.31
N ARG A 189 -12.79 5.68 -23.41
CA ARG A 189 -13.21 4.31 -23.05
C ARG A 189 -12.56 3.28 -23.97
N GLN A 190 -12.54 3.55 -25.27
CA GLN A 190 -11.94 2.67 -26.26
C GLN A 190 -10.42 2.56 -26.07
N VAL A 191 -9.74 3.69 -25.86
CA VAL A 191 -8.29 3.74 -25.63
C VAL A 191 -7.92 2.98 -24.34
N ALA A 192 -8.62 3.25 -23.23
CA ALA A 192 -8.35 2.56 -21.96
C ALA A 192 -8.56 1.05 -22.05
N THR A 193 -9.69 0.63 -22.66
CA THR A 193 -10.01 -0.80 -22.82
C THR A 193 -8.98 -1.50 -23.72
N ALA A 194 -8.62 -0.87 -24.85
CA ALA A 194 -7.60 -1.40 -25.75
C ALA A 194 -6.23 -1.49 -25.09
N TYR A 195 -5.87 -0.51 -24.25
CA TYR A 195 -4.57 -0.50 -23.60
C TYR A 195 -4.46 -1.56 -22.49
N ILE A 196 -5.53 -1.75 -21.68
CA ILE A 196 -5.59 -2.88 -20.73
C ILE A 196 -5.38 -4.21 -21.47
N ALA A 197 -6.12 -4.43 -22.56
CA ALA A 197 -5.99 -5.65 -23.36
C ALA A 197 -4.58 -5.81 -23.96
N GLN A 198 -3.95 -4.71 -24.41
CA GLN A 198 -2.57 -4.72 -24.91
C GLN A 198 -1.58 -5.14 -23.82
N LEU A 199 -1.73 -4.62 -22.60
CA LEU A 199 -0.85 -4.94 -21.48
C LEU A 199 -1.03 -6.38 -21.00
N ASP A 200 -2.28 -6.86 -20.87
CA ASP A 200 -2.57 -8.25 -20.54
C ASP A 200 -1.96 -9.22 -21.56
N ALA A 201 -2.14 -8.95 -22.86
CA ALA A 201 -1.58 -9.76 -23.94
C ALA A 201 -0.04 -9.77 -23.97
N SER A 202 0.60 -8.73 -23.42
CA SER A 202 2.07 -8.65 -23.36
C SER A 202 2.68 -9.44 -22.21
N HIS A 203 1.87 -9.86 -21.23
CA HIS A 203 2.33 -10.51 -19.99
C HIS A 203 3.42 -9.71 -19.24
N VAL A 204 3.42 -8.38 -19.38
CA VAL A 204 4.38 -7.51 -18.70
C VAL A 204 4.16 -7.48 -17.18
N TYR A 205 2.95 -7.83 -16.74
CA TYR A 205 2.62 -8.08 -15.33
C TYR A 205 2.44 -9.58 -15.08
N ASN A 206 2.92 -10.05 -13.93
CA ASN A 206 2.82 -11.45 -13.51
C ASN A 206 1.38 -11.91 -13.18
N LYS A 207 0.45 -10.96 -13.08
CA LYS A 207 -0.97 -11.18 -12.80
C LYS A 207 -1.80 -10.37 -13.78
N PRO A 208 -3.05 -10.79 -14.06
CA PRO A 208 -3.96 -10.00 -14.89
C PRO A 208 -4.16 -8.59 -14.32
N ILE A 209 -4.39 -7.62 -15.20
CA ILE A 209 -4.76 -6.26 -14.80
C ILE A 209 -6.14 -6.29 -14.13
N ALA A 210 -6.21 -5.73 -12.92
CA ALA A 210 -7.43 -5.60 -12.12
C ALA A 210 -8.16 -4.26 -12.35
N THR A 211 -7.56 -3.33 -13.10
CA THR A 211 -8.12 -2.00 -13.38
C THR A 211 -9.48 -2.08 -14.04
N LYS A 212 -10.47 -1.40 -13.44
CA LYS A 212 -11.83 -1.32 -13.99
C LYS A 212 -12.00 -0.10 -14.89
N VAL A 213 -12.70 -0.26 -16.02
CA VAL A 213 -13.15 0.86 -16.87
C VAL A 213 -14.58 1.22 -16.50
N GLU A 214 -14.75 2.06 -15.48
CA GLU A 214 -16.05 2.37 -14.88
C GLU A 214 -16.80 3.46 -15.68
N LYS A 215 -18.10 3.62 -15.43
CA LYS A 215 -18.87 4.72 -16.00
C LYS A 215 -18.56 5.99 -15.21
N TYR A 216 -18.25 7.09 -15.90
CA TYR A 216 -18.15 8.39 -15.25
C TYR A 216 -19.55 8.87 -14.83
N THR A 217 -19.75 9.02 -13.52
CA THR A 217 -21.00 9.51 -12.91
C THR A 217 -20.81 10.85 -12.18
N GLY A 218 -19.57 11.32 -12.08
CA GLY A 218 -19.18 12.53 -11.38
C GLY A 218 -17.81 12.40 -10.74
N PHE A 219 -17.24 13.55 -10.38
CA PHE A 219 -16.03 13.68 -9.59
C PHE A 219 -16.28 14.75 -8.52
N TYR A 220 -15.90 14.46 -7.29
CA TYR A 220 -16.11 15.34 -6.15
C TYR A 220 -14.75 15.65 -5.54
N ALA A 221 -14.34 16.92 -5.59
CA ALA A 221 -13.04 17.33 -5.07
C ALA A 221 -12.93 16.99 -3.57
N ALA A 222 -11.80 16.41 -3.18
CA ALA A 222 -11.48 16.19 -1.79
C ALA A 222 -11.18 17.53 -1.10
N GLU A 223 -11.26 17.50 0.21
CA GLU A 223 -11.02 18.61 1.12
C GLU A 223 -9.65 19.25 0.86
N ALA A 224 -9.56 20.58 1.08
CA ALA A 224 -8.37 21.36 0.73
C ALA A 224 -7.07 20.86 1.39
N TYR A 225 -7.16 20.18 2.53
CA TYR A 225 -6.00 19.61 3.23
C TYR A 225 -5.45 18.34 2.57
N HIS A 226 -6.20 17.69 1.66
CA HIS A 226 -5.70 16.58 0.85
C HIS A 226 -5.00 17.04 -0.43
N GLN A 227 -5.25 18.28 -0.87
CA GLN A 227 -4.66 18.80 -2.10
C GLN A 227 -3.18 19.12 -1.91
N ASP A 228 -2.37 18.73 -2.89
CA ASP A 228 -0.93 19.01 -2.94
C ASP A 228 -0.13 18.33 -1.80
N PHE A 229 -0.71 17.34 -1.11
CA PHE A 229 -0.18 16.78 0.15
C PHE A 229 1.25 16.23 0.02
N LEU A 230 1.56 15.48 -1.05
CA LEU A 230 2.92 14.97 -1.30
C LEU A 230 3.94 16.09 -1.37
N THR A 231 3.59 17.18 -2.06
CA THR A 231 4.46 18.34 -2.28
C THR A 231 4.65 19.15 -1.01
N GLU A 232 3.60 19.32 -0.20
CA GLU A 232 3.65 20.07 1.05
C GLU A 232 4.29 19.28 2.21
N HIS A 233 4.23 17.94 2.15
CA HIS A 233 4.74 17.06 3.19
C HIS A 233 5.69 15.98 2.65
N PRO A 234 6.78 16.35 1.95
CA PRO A 234 7.66 15.39 1.25
C PRO A 234 8.43 14.46 2.19
N ASN A 235 8.54 14.83 3.48
CA ASN A 235 9.21 14.05 4.52
C ASN A 235 8.24 13.23 5.38
N TYR A 236 6.92 13.28 5.10
CA TYR A 236 5.95 12.47 5.83
C TYR A 236 6.26 10.98 5.57
N PRO A 237 6.39 10.13 6.61
CA PRO A 237 6.89 8.77 6.44
C PRO A 237 6.13 7.95 5.40
N TYR A 238 4.80 8.10 5.35
CA TYR A 238 3.97 7.45 4.35
C TYR A 238 4.36 7.90 2.92
N ILE A 239 4.53 9.21 2.69
CA ILE A 239 4.95 9.75 1.39
C ILE A 239 6.33 9.22 1.00
N VAL A 240 7.29 9.22 1.92
CA VAL A 240 8.66 8.77 1.66
C VAL A 240 8.70 7.31 1.22
N ILE A 241 7.88 6.46 1.84
CA ILE A 241 7.87 5.00 1.60
C ILE A 241 7.02 4.63 0.38
N ASN A 242 5.85 5.25 0.21
CA ASN A 242 4.83 4.79 -0.74
C ASN A 242 4.71 5.64 -2.00
N ASP A 243 5.02 6.94 -1.94
CA ASP A 243 4.66 7.86 -3.04
C ASP A 243 5.85 8.57 -3.68
N MET A 244 6.86 8.93 -2.91
CA MET A 244 8.10 9.52 -3.43
C MET A 244 8.83 8.58 -4.42
N PRO A 245 8.84 7.24 -4.25
CA PRO A 245 9.37 6.34 -5.26
C PRO A 245 8.67 6.48 -6.62
N LYS A 246 7.35 6.70 -6.65
CA LYS A 246 6.56 6.86 -7.88
C LYS A 246 7.01 8.08 -8.68
N VAL A 247 7.27 9.21 -8.01
CA VAL A 247 7.76 10.45 -8.65
C VAL A 247 9.19 10.27 -9.18
N LYS A 248 10.05 9.56 -8.45
CA LYS A 248 11.40 9.20 -8.91
C LYS A 248 11.34 8.30 -10.15
N ASP A 249 10.44 7.34 -10.16
CA ASP A 249 10.24 6.44 -11.29
C ASP A 249 9.64 7.14 -12.50
N LEU A 250 8.72 8.09 -12.31
CA LEU A 250 8.28 8.97 -13.39
C LEU A 250 9.45 9.70 -14.04
N LYS A 251 10.33 10.32 -13.23
CA LYS A 251 11.53 11.01 -13.74
C LYS A 251 12.48 10.07 -14.48
N ARG A 252 12.64 8.84 -13.99
CA ARG A 252 13.54 7.82 -14.54
C ARG A 252 13.01 7.21 -15.84
N ILE A 253 11.74 6.85 -15.90
CA ILE A 253 11.13 6.11 -17.02
C ILE A 253 10.60 7.06 -18.10
N PHE A 254 10.11 8.25 -17.70
CA PHE A 254 9.52 9.23 -18.62
C PHE A 254 10.21 10.60 -18.55
N PRO A 255 11.55 10.69 -18.68
CA PRO A 255 12.28 11.95 -18.51
C PRO A 255 11.83 13.06 -19.47
N ALA A 256 11.39 12.69 -20.68
CA ALA A 256 10.85 13.65 -21.66
C ALA A 256 9.55 14.31 -21.18
N LEU A 257 8.70 13.57 -20.47
CA LEU A 257 7.41 14.03 -19.94
C LEU A 257 7.52 14.56 -18.50
N TYR A 258 8.63 14.37 -17.81
CA TYR A 258 8.81 14.85 -16.44
C TYR A 258 9.16 16.35 -16.39
N ARG A 259 8.68 17.06 -15.36
CA ARG A 259 9.13 18.40 -14.94
C ARG A 259 9.42 18.43 -13.44
N ASP A 260 10.46 19.17 -13.05
CA ASP A 260 10.84 19.30 -11.63
C ASP A 260 9.83 20.12 -10.81
N THR A 261 9.21 21.15 -11.41
CA THR A 261 8.19 21.96 -10.74
C THR A 261 6.80 21.35 -10.92
N PRO A 262 6.11 20.91 -9.85
CA PRO A 262 4.76 20.40 -9.93
C PRO A 262 3.74 21.51 -10.23
N VAL A 263 2.62 21.17 -10.90
CA VAL A 263 1.44 22.05 -10.96
C VAL A 263 0.58 21.85 -9.72
N LEU A 264 0.32 22.93 -8.97
CA LEU A 264 -0.39 22.85 -7.69
C LEU A 264 -1.81 23.38 -7.80
N VAL A 265 -2.77 22.68 -7.16
CA VAL A 265 -4.19 23.07 -7.14
C VAL A 265 -4.35 24.40 -6.39
N LYS A 266 -3.67 24.56 -5.25
CA LYS A 266 -3.77 25.76 -4.41
C LYS A 266 -3.22 27.02 -5.08
N THR A 267 -2.26 26.89 -5.99
CA THR A 267 -1.73 28.04 -6.74
C THR A 267 -2.60 28.40 -7.96
N ALA A 268 -3.27 27.41 -8.56
CA ALA A 268 -4.17 27.62 -9.69
C ALA A 268 -5.47 28.33 -9.31
N SER A 269 -5.91 28.22 -8.05
CA SER A 269 -7.14 28.86 -7.54
C SER A 269 -6.96 30.34 -7.15
N ALA A 270 -5.73 30.84 -7.13
CA ALA A 270 -5.38 32.22 -6.77
C ALA A 270 -5.20 33.15 -8.01
N ARG A 271 -5.53 32.65 -9.20
CA ARG A 271 -5.50 33.39 -10.48
C ARG A 271 -6.89 33.44 -11.08
#